data_AF-A0A418NB12-F1
#
_entry.id   AF-A0A418NB12-F1
#
_cell.length_a   1.000
_cell.length_b   1.000
_cell.length_c   1.000
_cell.angle_alpha   90.00
_cell.angle_beta   90.00
_cell.angle_gamma   90.00
#
_symmetry.space_group_name_H-M   'P 1'
#
loop_
_entity.id
_entity.type
_entity.pdbx_description
1 polymer ?
#
loop_
_entity_poly.entity_id
_entity_poly.type
_entity_poly.pdbx_seq_one_letter_code
_entity_poly.pdbx_strand_id
1 'polypeptide(L)'
;MVKVKSGDLDKLGLLYERHKKKLFGFFYNMGNNPSVSEDLVQNVFVRILKYRQSYSGEGPFTAWMFSMARNVNYDHHKKVSREGVSWGISPEDVEKGTGDYLNEAMDHQGDSLLLNRALGLLSSDKREILLLSKYRELKFQEIGEILGCTEGAAKVRVHRALKDLKTIFLQLETR
;
A
#
# COMPACT_ATOMS: atom_id res chain seq x y z
N MET A 1 4.50 3.09 -18.86
CA MET A 1 3.88 1.75 -19.00
C MET A 1 3.68 1.34 -20.45
N VAL A 2 3.04 2.15 -21.31
CA VAL A 2 2.80 1.81 -22.74
C VAL A 2 4.08 1.35 -23.46
N LYS A 3 5.19 2.08 -23.30
CA LYS A 3 6.51 1.69 -23.85
C LYS A 3 7.02 0.34 -23.31
N VAL A 4 6.85 0.09 -22.01
CA VAL A 4 7.22 -1.19 -21.38
C VAL A 4 6.39 -2.34 -21.97
N LYS A 5 5.08 -2.12 -22.17
CA LYS A 5 4.19 -3.09 -22.82
C LYS A 5 4.66 -3.41 -24.25
N SER A 6 5.10 -2.40 -25.01
CA SER A 6 5.60 -2.57 -26.38
C SER A 6 7.03 -3.15 -26.47
N GLY A 7 7.66 -3.51 -25.34
CA GLY A 7 8.96 -4.19 -25.32
C GLY A 7 10.16 -3.31 -24.94
N ASP A 8 9.97 -2.01 -24.71
CA ASP A 8 11.03 -1.11 -24.21
C ASP A 8 11.13 -1.27 -22.68
N LEU A 9 11.75 -2.39 -22.28
CA LEU A 9 11.80 -2.84 -20.88
C LEU A 9 12.64 -1.92 -19.99
N ASP A 10 13.60 -1.19 -20.55
CA ASP A 10 14.45 -0.24 -19.82
C ASP A 10 13.63 0.90 -19.20
N LYS A 11 12.45 1.22 -19.77
CA LYS A 11 11.53 2.20 -19.18
C LYS A 11 10.85 1.73 -17.89
N LEU A 12 10.98 0.45 -17.52
CA LEU A 12 10.47 -0.04 -16.24
C LEU A 12 11.20 0.63 -15.07
N GLY A 13 12.50 0.91 -15.19
CA GLY A 13 13.27 1.61 -14.16
C GLY A 13 12.70 3.00 -13.84
N LEU A 14 12.21 3.72 -14.85
CA LEU A 14 11.55 5.02 -14.64
C LEU A 14 10.23 4.90 -13.88
N LEU A 15 9.50 3.81 -14.07
CA LEU A 15 8.27 3.53 -13.30
C LEU A 15 8.63 3.11 -11.87
N TYR A 16 9.70 2.34 -11.70
CA TYR A 16 10.22 1.97 -10.39
C TYR A 16 10.54 3.20 -9.56
N GLU A 17 11.41 4.07 -10.06
CA GLU A 17 11.80 5.30 -9.36
C GLU A 17 10.61 6.19 -9.02
N ARG A 18 9.63 6.31 -9.93
CA ARG A 18 8.44 7.14 -9.71
C ARG A 18 7.49 6.60 -8.65
N HIS A 19 7.38 5.28 -8.49
CA HIS A 19 6.30 4.67 -7.71
C HIS A 19 6.76 3.85 -6.50
N LYS A 20 8.05 3.52 -6.39
CA LYS A 20 8.62 2.72 -5.29
C LYS A 20 8.27 3.25 -3.91
N LYS A 21 8.37 4.56 -3.68
CA LYS A 21 8.01 5.19 -2.39
C LYS A 21 6.53 5.05 -2.04
N LYS A 22 5.65 5.16 -3.03
CA LYS A 22 4.20 5.03 -2.83
C LYS A 22 3.83 3.60 -2.45
N LEU A 23 4.42 2.62 -3.15
CA LEU A 23 4.21 1.21 -2.86
C LEU A 23 4.82 0.82 -1.50
N PHE A 24 6.04 1.28 -1.20
CA PHE A 24 6.65 1.07 0.11
C PHE A 24 5.75 1.59 1.22
N GLY A 25 5.30 2.85 1.10
CA GLY A 25 4.38 3.44 2.06
C GLY A 25 3.07 2.66 2.17
N PHE A 26 2.53 2.14 1.07
CA PHE A 26 1.32 1.31 1.11
C PHE A 26 1.55 0.04 1.92
N PHE A 27 2.60 -0.73 1.63
CA PHE A 27 2.90 -1.98 2.33
C PHE A 27 3.27 -1.76 3.79
N TYR A 28 4.08 -0.75 4.09
CA TYR A 28 4.45 -0.39 5.45
C TYR A 28 3.22 -0.02 6.28
N ASN A 29 2.38 0.88 5.75
CA ASN A 29 1.15 1.28 6.44
C ASN A 29 0.10 0.17 6.48
N MET A 30 0.20 -0.86 5.65
CA MET A 30 -0.63 -2.07 5.78
C MET A 30 -0.23 -2.93 6.99
N GLY A 31 0.93 -2.68 7.60
CA GLY A 31 1.40 -3.35 8.82
C GLY A 31 2.60 -4.27 8.59
N ASN A 32 3.33 -4.13 7.48
CA ASN A 32 4.56 -4.85 7.23
C ASN A 32 5.76 -4.11 7.82
N ASN A 33 6.83 -4.83 8.17
CA ASN A 33 8.10 -4.19 8.54
C ASN A 33 8.80 -3.59 7.30
N PRO A 34 9.85 -2.75 7.47
CA PRO A 34 10.52 -2.09 6.35
C PRO A 34 11.09 -3.07 5.31
N SER A 35 11.82 -4.11 5.74
CA SER A 35 12.43 -5.09 4.84
C SER A 35 11.38 -5.83 4.00
N VAL A 36 10.30 -6.31 4.63
CA VAL A 36 9.19 -6.95 3.93
C VAL A 36 8.54 -5.96 2.95
N SER A 37 8.37 -4.70 3.35
CA SER A 37 7.78 -3.68 2.47
C SER A 37 8.62 -3.48 1.20
N GLU A 38 9.94 -3.40 1.31
CA GLU A 38 10.84 -3.31 0.15
C GLU A 38 10.75 -4.54 -0.77
N ASP A 39 10.75 -5.74 -0.19
CA ASP A 39 10.59 -6.99 -0.94
C ASP A 39 9.25 -7.02 -1.69
N LEU A 40 8.16 -6.57 -1.06
CA LEU A 40 6.86 -6.49 -1.71
C LEU A 40 6.85 -5.46 -2.84
N VAL A 41 7.55 -4.32 -2.73
CA VAL A 41 7.74 -3.38 -3.85
C VAL A 41 8.41 -4.08 -5.02
N GLN A 42 9.52 -4.80 -4.78
CA GLN A 42 10.22 -5.53 -5.84
C GLN A 42 9.31 -6.56 -6.50
N ASN A 43 8.57 -7.34 -5.70
CA ASN A 43 7.61 -8.33 -6.19
C ASN A 43 6.50 -7.71 -7.07
N VAL A 44 6.04 -6.49 -6.74
CA VAL A 44 5.10 -5.76 -7.60
C VAL A 44 5.71 -5.47 -8.97
N PHE A 45 6.95 -4.99 -9.03
CA PHE A 45 7.60 -4.68 -10.32
C PHE A 45 7.92 -5.92 -11.14
N VAL A 46 8.29 -7.04 -10.50
CA VAL A 46 8.40 -8.34 -11.16
C VAL A 46 7.05 -8.76 -11.77
N ARG A 47 5.94 -8.60 -11.04
CA ARG A 47 4.60 -8.89 -11.58
C ARG A 47 4.21 -7.94 -12.70
N ILE A 48 4.50 -6.65 -12.58
CA ILE A 48 4.25 -5.66 -13.65
C ILE A 48 4.97 -6.07 -14.93
N LEU A 49 6.24 -6.47 -14.83
CA LEU A 49 7.02 -6.92 -15.99
C LEU A 49 6.43 -8.19 -16.60
N LYS A 50 6.09 -9.18 -15.76
CA LYS A 50 5.50 -10.46 -16.17
C LYS A 50 4.16 -10.26 -16.86
N TYR A 51 3.29 -9.42 -16.30
CA TYR A 51 1.91 -9.20 -16.75
C TYR A 51 1.75 -7.92 -17.59
N ARG A 52 2.84 -7.30 -18.07
CA ARG A 52 2.79 -6.03 -18.82
C ARG A 52 1.81 -6.00 -19.99
N GLN A 53 1.54 -7.16 -20.61
CA GLN A 53 0.60 -7.29 -21.73
C GLN A 53 -0.87 -7.14 -21.30
N SER A 54 -1.21 -7.41 -20.03
CA SER A 54 -2.56 -7.24 -19.52
C SER A 54 -2.91 -5.79 -19.18
N TYR A 55 -1.94 -4.87 -19.22
CA TYR A 55 -2.24 -3.45 -19.13
C TYR A 55 -2.97 -3.00 -20.40
N SER A 56 -4.26 -2.69 -20.28
CA SER A 56 -5.09 -2.24 -21.41
C SER A 56 -4.62 -0.91 -21.98
N GLY A 57 -4.04 -0.03 -21.15
CA GLY A 57 -3.79 1.36 -21.50
C GLY A 57 -4.98 2.28 -21.19
N GLU A 58 -6.10 1.69 -20.77
CA GLU A 58 -7.29 2.39 -20.32
C GLU A 58 -7.18 2.63 -18.82
N GLY A 59 -7.41 3.87 -18.39
CA GLY A 59 -7.26 4.30 -17.00
C GLY A 59 -5.81 4.52 -16.55
N PRO A 60 -5.61 5.04 -15.33
CA PRO A 60 -4.30 5.36 -14.83
C PRO A 60 -3.49 4.10 -14.51
N PHE A 61 -2.22 4.10 -14.91
CA PHE A 61 -1.25 3.06 -14.53
C PHE A 61 -1.22 2.81 -13.01
N THR A 62 -1.40 3.86 -12.21
CA THR A 62 -1.42 3.78 -10.74
C THR A 62 -2.50 2.83 -10.24
N ALA A 63 -3.70 2.84 -10.81
CA ALA A 63 -4.77 1.92 -10.42
C ALA A 63 -4.43 0.46 -10.71
N TRP A 64 -3.91 0.20 -11.91
CA TRP A 64 -3.44 -1.13 -12.31
C TRP A 64 -2.24 -1.62 -11.47
N MET A 65 -1.34 -0.71 -11.08
CA MET A 65 -0.22 -1.01 -10.19
C MET A 65 -0.71 -1.37 -8.78
N PHE A 66 -1.67 -0.63 -8.22
CA PHE A 66 -2.20 -0.91 -6.89
C PHE A 66 -3.06 -2.17 -6.84
N SER A 67 -3.72 -2.58 -7.94
CA SER A 67 -4.35 -3.90 -8.01
C SER A 67 -3.32 -5.03 -7.94
N MET A 68 -2.15 -4.87 -8.58
CA MET A 68 -1.02 -5.80 -8.43
C MET A 68 -0.47 -5.80 -7.00
N ALA A 69 -0.32 -4.61 -6.39
CA ALA A 69 0.18 -4.47 -5.03
C ALA A 69 -0.72 -5.17 -4.00
N ARG A 70 -2.04 -5.00 -4.13
CA ARG A 70 -3.03 -5.71 -3.32
C ARG A 70 -2.87 -7.21 -3.39
N ASN A 71 -2.72 -7.77 -4.59
CA ASN A 71 -2.51 -9.20 -4.78
C ASN A 71 -1.20 -9.68 -4.15
N VAL A 72 -0.12 -8.91 -4.30
CA VAL A 72 1.18 -9.22 -3.66
C VAL A 72 1.07 -9.23 -2.14
N ASN A 73 0.41 -8.23 -1.54
CA ASN A 73 0.21 -8.18 -0.10
C ASN A 73 -0.64 -9.36 0.41
N TYR A 74 -1.74 -9.67 -0.28
CA TYR A 74 -2.61 -10.78 0.07
C TYR A 74 -1.87 -12.12 0.02
N ASP A 75 -1.10 -12.37 -1.05
CA ASP A 75 -0.32 -13.60 -1.20
C ASP A 75 0.73 -13.75 -0.10
N HIS A 76 1.38 -12.65 0.28
CA HIS A 76 2.33 -12.62 1.39
C HIS A 76 1.67 -13.01 2.73
N HIS A 77 0.62 -12.31 3.14
CA HIS A 77 -0.05 -12.62 4.42
C HIS A 77 -0.69 -14.02 4.43
N LYS A 78 -1.20 -14.49 3.29
CA LYS A 78 -1.71 -15.86 3.16
C LYS A 78 -0.61 -16.90 3.36
N LYS A 79 0.58 -16.65 2.83
CA LYS A 79 1.75 -17.53 3.04
C LYS A 79 2.19 -17.51 4.50
N VAL A 80 2.36 -16.32 5.08
CA VAL A 80 2.76 -16.13 6.49
C VAL A 80 1.78 -16.81 7.45
N SER A 81 0.47 -16.65 7.22
CA SER A 81 -0.56 -17.30 8.03
C SER A 81 -0.53 -18.83 7.94
N ARG A 82 -0.19 -19.40 6.78
CA ARG A 82 -0.02 -20.86 6.61
C ARG A 82 1.23 -21.39 7.30
N GLU A 83 2.29 -20.58 7.33
CA GLU A 83 3.59 -20.94 7.92
C GLU A 83 3.64 -20.68 9.44
N GLY A 84 2.59 -20.08 10.03
CA GLY A 84 2.48 -19.84 11.46
C GLY A 84 3.45 -18.77 12.00
N VAL A 85 4.10 -18.00 11.12
CA VAL A 85 5.08 -16.99 11.52
C VAL A 85 4.36 -15.68 11.83
N SER A 86 4.45 -15.17 13.06
CA SER A 86 3.92 -13.86 13.42
C SER A 86 4.98 -12.80 13.21
N TRP A 87 4.91 -12.05 12.11
CA TRP A 87 5.67 -10.82 11.94
C TRP A 87 4.80 -9.65 12.41
N GLY A 88 4.77 -9.44 13.74
CA GLY A 88 4.33 -8.16 14.29
C GLY A 88 5.44 -7.12 14.10
N ILE A 89 5.08 -5.88 13.80
CA ILE A 89 6.04 -4.76 13.87
C ILE A 89 6.42 -4.61 15.34
N SER A 90 7.64 -4.99 15.72
CA SER A 90 8.18 -4.59 17.02
C SER A 90 8.64 -3.13 16.96
N PRO A 91 8.62 -2.38 18.07
CA PRO A 91 9.20 -1.03 18.12
C PRO A 91 10.66 -0.98 17.66
N GLU A 92 11.39 -2.09 17.79
CA GLU A 92 12.80 -2.24 17.40
C GLU A 92 12.97 -2.41 15.87
N ASP A 93 11.97 -2.90 15.16
CA ASP A 93 12.00 -3.03 13.69
C ASP A 93 11.86 -1.68 12.97
N VAL A 94 11.36 -0.66 13.67
CA VAL A 94 11.31 0.74 13.20
C VAL A 94 12.73 1.33 13.12
N GLU A 95 13.65 0.85 13.95
CA GLU A 95 15.03 1.36 14.05
C GLU A 95 16.01 0.64 13.11
N LYS A 96 15.65 -0.56 12.63
CA LYS A 96 16.49 -1.43 11.76
C LYS A 96 16.07 -1.46 10.29
N GLY A 97 15.35 -0.44 9.80
CA GLY A 97 15.12 -0.31 8.37
C GLY A 97 16.40 0.09 7.64
N THR A 98 17.04 -0.83 6.94
CA THR A 98 18.12 -0.51 6.00
C THR A 98 17.53 0.15 4.76
N GLY A 99 17.76 1.44 4.54
CA GLY A 99 17.66 2.02 3.19
C GLY A 99 17.02 3.41 3.09
N ASP A 100 17.41 4.14 2.04
CA ASP A 100 16.96 5.48 1.65
C ASP A 100 15.42 5.72 1.71
N TYR A 101 14.60 4.65 1.71
CA TYR A 101 13.14 4.72 1.81
C TYR A 101 12.62 5.18 3.16
N LEU A 102 13.31 4.83 4.26
CA LEU A 102 12.88 5.17 5.62
C LEU A 102 13.27 6.61 5.96
N ASN A 103 14.53 7.00 5.68
CA ASN A 103 15.07 8.33 5.98
C ASN A 103 14.29 9.47 5.30
N GLU A 104 13.85 9.31 4.05
CA GLU A 104 13.09 10.37 3.34
C GLU A 104 11.58 10.36 3.66
N ALA A 105 11.06 9.31 4.31
CA ALA A 105 9.66 9.24 4.73
C ALA A 105 9.45 9.68 6.20
N MET A 106 10.53 9.80 6.97
CA MET A 106 10.54 10.03 8.42
C MET A 106 10.43 11.50 8.86
N ASP A 107 10.33 12.46 7.94
CA ASP A 107 10.30 13.92 8.24
C ASP A 107 9.05 14.43 9.01
N HIS A 108 8.20 13.53 9.51
CA HIS A 108 7.03 13.88 10.34
C HIS A 108 6.99 12.96 11.57
N GLN A 109 7.75 13.25 12.64
CA GLN A 109 8.01 12.23 13.68
C GLN A 109 7.03 12.17 14.88
N GLY A 110 6.19 13.18 15.13
CA GLY A 110 5.28 13.19 16.28
C GLY A 110 3.93 12.50 16.02
N ASP A 111 3.12 13.08 15.12
CA ASP A 111 1.75 12.61 14.81
C ASP A 111 1.72 11.24 14.10
N SER A 112 2.84 10.86 13.47
CA SER A 112 2.92 9.67 12.63
C SER A 112 2.89 8.36 13.41
N LEU A 113 3.45 8.30 14.62
CA LEU A 113 3.43 7.08 15.43
C LEU A 113 2.02 6.78 15.96
N LEU A 114 1.33 7.80 16.46
CA LEU A 114 -0.04 7.68 16.95
C LEU A 114 -1.00 7.31 15.81
N LEU A 115 -0.86 7.95 14.65
CA LEU A 115 -1.62 7.63 13.45
C LEU A 115 -1.36 6.20 12.97
N ASN A 116 -0.10 5.76 12.91
CA ASN A 116 0.25 4.39 12.54
C ASN A 116 -0.34 3.37 13.50
N ARG A 117 -0.32 3.66 14.81
CA ARG A 117 -0.98 2.81 15.81
C ARG A 117 -2.49 2.76 15.60
N ALA A 118 -3.13 3.90 15.33
CA ALA A 118 -4.56 3.97 15.08
C ALA A 118 -4.96 3.20 13.81
N LEU A 119 -4.18 3.33 12.72
CA LEU A 119 -4.32 2.52 11.51
C LEU A 119 -4.16 1.02 11.82
N GLY A 120 -3.19 0.68 12.69
CA GLY A 120 -2.91 -0.65 13.22
C GLY A 120 -4.09 -1.33 13.93
N LEU A 121 -5.04 -0.56 14.46
CA LEU A 121 -6.23 -1.06 15.16
C LEU A 121 -7.46 -1.18 14.25
N LEU A 122 -7.42 -0.63 13.04
CA LEU A 122 -8.47 -0.85 12.06
C LEU A 122 -8.43 -2.28 11.51
N SER A 123 -9.58 -2.79 11.09
CA SER A 123 -9.62 -4.00 10.27
C SER A 123 -8.85 -3.81 8.96
N SER A 124 -8.26 -4.88 8.44
CA SER A 124 -7.46 -4.86 7.20
C SER A 124 -8.20 -4.16 6.05
N ASP A 125 -9.48 -4.45 5.86
CA ASP A 125 -10.30 -3.86 4.79
C ASP A 125 -10.50 -2.35 4.93
N LYS A 126 -10.62 -1.84 6.17
CA LYS A 126 -10.77 -0.40 6.46
C LYS A 126 -9.44 0.32 6.29
N ARG A 127 -8.35 -0.30 6.72
CA ARG A 127 -6.99 0.21 6.52
C ARG A 127 -6.66 0.30 5.03
N GLU A 128 -6.88 -0.78 4.29
CA GLU A 128 -6.61 -0.87 2.85
C GLU A 128 -7.32 0.25 2.08
N ILE A 129 -8.63 0.43 2.28
CA ILE A 129 -9.37 1.43 1.52
C ILE A 129 -8.94 2.86 1.86
N LEU A 130 -8.57 3.14 3.11
CA LEU A 130 -8.04 4.45 3.49
C LEU A 130 -6.70 4.73 2.81
N LEU A 131 -5.80 3.76 2.82
CA LEU A 131 -4.49 3.90 2.18
C LEU A 131 -4.62 4.10 0.67
N LEU A 132 -5.49 3.34 0.00
CA LEU A 132 -5.78 3.56 -1.42
C LEU A 132 -6.35 4.97 -1.66
N SER A 133 -7.25 5.45 -0.81
CA SER A 133 -7.85 6.80 -0.95
C SER A 133 -6.87 7.96 -0.71
N LYS A 134 -5.73 7.72 -0.06
CA LYS A 134 -4.70 8.74 0.18
C LYS A 134 -3.98 9.15 -1.11
N TYR A 135 -3.88 8.25 -2.09
CA TYR A 135 -3.19 8.53 -3.34
C TYR A 135 -4.10 9.34 -4.26
N ARG A 136 -3.75 10.61 -4.49
CA ARG A 136 -4.52 11.54 -5.33
C ARG A 136 -4.71 11.06 -6.77
N GLU A 137 -3.89 10.11 -7.23
CA GLU A 137 -4.02 9.49 -8.55
C GLU A 137 -5.08 8.39 -8.63
N LEU A 138 -5.76 8.06 -7.51
CA LEU A 138 -6.85 7.08 -7.47
C LEU A 138 -8.19 7.79 -7.19
N LYS A 139 -9.09 7.72 -8.16
CA LYS A 139 -10.51 8.08 -8.04
C LYS A 139 -11.25 6.96 -7.32
N PHE A 140 -12.39 7.28 -6.72
CA PHE A 140 -13.24 6.28 -6.06
C PHE A 140 -13.72 5.17 -7.00
N GLN A 141 -13.87 5.45 -8.30
CA GLN A 141 -14.17 4.42 -9.29
C GLN A 141 -13.05 3.39 -9.36
N GLU A 142 -11.81 3.83 -9.51
CA GLU A 142 -10.62 2.98 -9.59
C GLU A 142 -10.38 2.21 -8.28
N ILE A 143 -10.63 2.85 -7.12
CA ILE A 143 -10.59 2.17 -5.82
C ILE A 143 -11.66 1.07 -5.77
N GLY A 144 -12.88 1.35 -6.28
CA GLY A 144 -13.94 0.36 -6.39
C GLY A 144 -13.52 -0.84 -7.25
N GLU A 145 -12.92 -0.60 -8.41
CA GLU A 145 -12.40 -1.63 -9.31
C GLU A 145 -11.30 -2.48 -8.63
N ILE A 146 -10.34 -1.86 -7.95
CA ILE A 146 -9.30 -2.54 -7.17
C ILE A 146 -9.93 -3.42 -6.08
N LEU A 147 -10.98 -2.92 -5.43
CA LEU A 147 -11.62 -3.57 -4.29
C LEU A 147 -12.74 -4.56 -4.65
N GLY A 148 -13.17 -4.59 -5.92
CA GLY A 148 -14.30 -5.40 -6.37
C GLY A 148 -15.67 -4.87 -5.90
N CYS A 149 -15.83 -3.55 -5.79
CA CYS A 149 -17.09 -2.92 -5.41
C CYS A 149 -17.42 -1.69 -6.27
N THR A 150 -18.66 -1.19 -6.17
CA THR A 150 -19.06 0.02 -6.91
C THR A 150 -18.37 1.28 -6.36
N GLU A 151 -18.27 2.33 -7.19
CA GLU A 151 -17.74 3.64 -6.76
C GLU A 151 -18.49 4.17 -5.53
N GLY A 152 -19.83 4.08 -5.53
CA GLY A 152 -20.66 4.50 -4.41
C GLY A 152 -20.35 3.73 -3.12
N ALA A 153 -20.17 2.41 -3.23
CA ALA A 153 -19.75 1.59 -2.09
C ALA A 153 -18.35 1.97 -1.59
N ALA A 154 -17.41 2.27 -2.49
CA ALA A 154 -16.07 2.74 -2.11
C ALA A 154 -16.13 4.05 -1.31
N LYS A 155 -16.92 5.04 -1.76
CA LYS A 155 -17.12 6.31 -1.05
C LYS A 155 -17.66 6.10 0.37
N VAL A 156 -18.70 5.28 0.52
CA VAL A 156 -19.30 4.96 1.82
C VAL A 156 -18.31 4.23 2.73
N ARG A 157 -17.55 3.26 2.19
CA ARG A 157 -16.54 2.51 2.95
C ARG A 157 -15.40 3.41 3.43
N VAL A 158 -14.91 4.34 2.61
CA VAL A 158 -13.89 5.34 3.02
C VAL A 158 -14.43 6.22 4.14
N HIS A 159 -15.65 6.75 3.98
CA HIS A 159 -16.24 7.60 5.01
C HIS A 159 -16.36 6.88 6.36
N ARG A 160 -16.83 5.62 6.36
CA ARG A 160 -16.91 4.78 7.57
C ARG A 160 -15.54 4.51 8.16
N ALA A 161 -14.56 4.15 7.34
CA ALA A 161 -13.20 3.88 7.79
C ALA A 161 -12.54 5.12 8.41
N LEU A 162 -12.75 6.31 7.84
CA LEU A 162 -12.26 7.58 8.39
C LEU A 162 -12.88 7.90 9.75
N LYS A 163 -14.19 7.65 9.91
CA LYS A 163 -14.89 7.85 11.19
C LYS A 163 -14.33 6.95 12.28
N ASP A 164 -14.07 5.69 11.95
CA ASP A 164 -13.48 4.73 12.88
C ASP A 164 -12.04 5.11 13.23
N LEU A 165 -11.23 5.50 12.24
CA LEU A 165 -9.86 5.97 12.45
C LEU A 165 -9.83 7.16 13.41
N LYS A 166 -10.71 8.15 13.19
CA LYS A 166 -10.83 9.33 14.05
C LYS A 166 -11.18 8.92 15.50
N THR A 167 -12.12 7.99 15.66
CA THR A 167 -12.54 7.52 17.00
C THR A 167 -11.37 6.85 17.72
N ILE A 168 -10.65 5.95 17.05
CA ILE A 168 -9.49 5.25 17.60
C ILE A 168 -8.37 6.23 17.94
N PHE A 169 -8.07 7.16 17.03
CA PHE A 169 -7.01 8.16 17.22
C PHE A 169 -7.25 9.01 18.48
N LEU A 170 -8.46 9.56 18.62
CA LEU A 170 -8.82 10.37 19.80
C LEU A 170 -8.74 9.57 21.11
N GLN A 171 -9.12 8.29 21.09
CA GLN A 171 -8.99 7.41 22.25
C GLN A 171 -7.54 7.13 22.64
N LEU A 172 -6.63 7.08 21.67
CA LEU A 172 -5.19 6.93 21.93
C LEU A 172 -4.53 8.24 22.37
N GLU A 173 -5.01 9.39 21.89
CA GLU A 173 -4.51 10.73 22.26
C GLU A 173 -4.88 11.10 23.71
N THR A 174 -6.05 10.65 24.18
CA THR A 174 -6.55 10.98 25.54
C THR A 174 -5.96 10.06 26.63
N ARG A 175 -5.09 9.11 26.28
CA ARG A 175 -4.46 8.15 27.21
C ARG A 175 -3.02 8.52 27.50
#